data_AF-A0A8J7VV98-F1
#
_entry.id   AF-A0A8J7VV98-F1
#
_cell.length_a   1.000
_cell.length_b   1.000
_cell.length_c   1.000
_cell.angle_alpha   90.00
_cell.angle_beta   90.00
_cell.angle_gamma   90.00
#
_symmetry.space_group_name_H-M   'P 1'
#
loop_
_entity.id
_entity.type
_entity.pdbx_description
1 polymer ?
#
loop_
_entity_poly.entity_id
_entity_poly.type
_entity_poly.pdbx_seq_one_letter_code
_entity_poly.pdbx_strand_id
1 'polypeptide(L)'
;MATRFMVSLPNPEAARGPDPALSFSAVSAEGFAEELQAALRAPALFERWRQMQPEPDEVNPALGATDADATVAGSQRDLRIDLDIRTVLPGDN
;
A
#
# COMPACT_ATOMS: atom_id res chain seq x y z
N MET A 1 7.75 8.95 15.63
CA MET A 1 7.84 7.52 16.04
C MET A 1 7.55 6.70 14.79
N ALA A 2 8.29 5.62 14.52
CA ALA A 2 8.01 4.76 13.38
C ALA A 2 6.90 3.77 13.73
N THR A 3 5.83 3.77 12.94
CA THR A 3 4.72 2.82 13.00
C THR A 3 5.06 1.60 12.16
N ARG A 4 4.68 0.42 12.66
CA ARG A 4 4.88 -0.86 11.95
C ARG A 4 3.52 -1.49 11.69
N PHE A 5 3.20 -1.71 10.43
CA PHE A 5 1.99 -2.40 10.00
C PHE A 5 2.38 -3.77 9.43
N MET A 6 1.72 -4.82 9.89
CA MET A 6 1.82 -6.14 9.27
C MET A 6 0.54 -6.39 8.48
N VAL A 7 0.70 -6.61 7.18
CA VAL A 7 -0.39 -6.98 6.28
C VAL A 7 -0.13 -8.39 5.81
N SER A 8 -0.93 -9.33 6.31
CA SER A 8 -0.91 -10.70 5.83
C SER A 8 -2.00 -10.86 4.77
N LEU A 9 -1.58 -11.24 3.56
CA LEU A 9 -2.43 -11.54 2.42
C LEU A 9 -2.56 -13.07 2.30
N PRO A 10 -3.62 -13.67 2.84
CA PRO A 10 -3.85 -15.11 2.73
C PRO A 10 -4.18 -15.55 1.29
N ASN A 11 -4.68 -14.63 0.44
CA ASN A 11 -4.99 -14.87 -0.97
C ASN A 11 -4.39 -13.74 -1.83
N PRO A 12 -3.23 -13.95 -2.49
CA PRO A 12 -2.62 -12.93 -3.34
C PRO A 12 -3.48 -12.58 -4.56
N GLU A 13 -4.33 -13.51 -5.01
CA GLU A 13 -5.30 -13.25 -6.09
C GLU A 13 -6.39 -12.26 -5.67
N ALA A 14 -6.79 -12.26 -4.40
CA ALA A 14 -7.77 -11.31 -3.86
C ALA A 14 -7.18 -9.92 -3.59
N ALA A 15 -5.85 -9.81 -3.51
CA ALA A 15 -5.15 -8.52 -3.43
C ALA A 15 -5.18 -7.75 -4.76
N ARG A 16 -5.49 -8.44 -5.87
CA ARG A 16 -5.80 -7.82 -7.15
C ARG A 16 -7.26 -7.41 -7.11
N GLY A 17 -7.51 -6.21 -6.58
CA GLY A 17 -8.82 -5.59 -6.65
C GLY A 17 -9.36 -5.53 -8.08
N PRO A 18 -10.68 -5.29 -8.24
CA PRO A 18 -11.35 -5.23 -9.54
C PRO A 18 -10.80 -4.12 -10.46
N ASP A 19 -10.10 -3.13 -9.90
CA ASP A 19 -9.54 -2.00 -10.63
C ASP A 19 -8.05 -2.22 -10.95
N PRO A 20 -7.67 -2.56 -12.20
CA PRO A 20 -6.28 -2.78 -12.58
C PRO A 20 -5.41 -1.52 -12.44
N ALA A 21 -6.03 -0.34 -12.35
CA ALA A 21 -5.33 0.94 -12.12
C ALA A 21 -4.86 1.13 -10.67
N LEU A 22 -5.46 0.43 -9.71
CA LEU A 22 -5.12 0.48 -8.28
C LEU A 22 -4.61 -0.87 -7.75
N SER A 23 -4.67 -1.91 -8.58
CA SER A 23 -4.19 -3.24 -8.23
C SER A 23 -2.69 -3.37 -8.43
N PHE A 24 -2.05 -4.02 -7.45
CA PHE A 24 -0.66 -4.43 -7.54
C PHE A 24 -0.53 -5.59 -8.53
N SER A 25 0.44 -5.49 -9.43
CA SER A 25 0.66 -6.49 -10.48
C SER A 25 1.64 -7.58 -10.04
N ALA A 26 2.42 -7.33 -8.99
CA ALA A 26 3.40 -8.26 -8.48
C ALA A 26 2.77 -9.61 -8.05
N VAL A 27 3.41 -10.69 -8.48
CA VAL A 27 3.04 -12.08 -8.12
C VAL A 27 3.88 -12.59 -6.94
N SER A 28 5.03 -11.97 -6.69
CA SER A 28 5.99 -12.34 -5.67
C SER A 28 5.94 -11.37 -4.50
N ALA A 29 6.24 -11.85 -3.29
CA ALA A 29 6.23 -11.03 -2.08
C ALA A 29 7.19 -9.83 -2.16
N GLU A 30 8.39 -10.02 -2.74
CA GLU A 30 9.37 -8.94 -2.95
C GLU A 30 8.84 -7.87 -3.92
N GLY A 31 8.29 -8.26 -5.07
CA GLY A 31 7.73 -7.30 -6.02
C GLY A 31 6.55 -6.52 -5.42
N PHE A 32 5.72 -7.17 -4.60
CA PHE A 32 4.62 -6.49 -3.91
C PHE A 32 5.17 -5.49 -2.89
N ALA A 33 6.22 -5.87 -2.16
CA ALA A 33 6.88 -4.97 -1.23
C ALA A 33 7.50 -3.76 -1.94
N GLU A 34 8.16 -3.96 -3.08
CA GLU A 34 8.71 -2.86 -3.88
C GLU A 34 7.61 -1.93 -4.41
N GLU A 35 6.54 -2.48 -4.98
CA GLU A 35 5.41 -1.67 -5.46
C GLU A 35 4.74 -0.91 -4.32
N LEU A 36 4.50 -1.57 -3.17
CA LEU A 36 3.90 -0.93 -2.00
C LEU A 36 4.82 0.14 -1.40
N GLN A 37 6.12 -0.13 -1.34
CA GLN A 37 7.12 0.85 -0.90
C GLN A 37 7.14 2.07 -1.83
N ALA A 38 7.11 1.85 -3.15
CA ALA A 38 7.03 2.93 -4.12
C ALA A 38 5.73 3.73 -3.96
N ALA A 39 4.61 3.06 -3.70
CA ALA A 39 3.32 3.68 -3.45
C ALA A 39 3.26 4.46 -2.12
N LEU A 40 3.99 4.04 -1.08
CA LEU A 40 4.09 4.80 0.18
C LEU A 40 5.01 6.01 0.08
N ARG A 41 6.01 5.95 -0.81
CA ARG A 41 6.95 7.05 -1.07
C ARG A 41 6.40 8.08 -2.06
N ALA A 42 5.42 7.70 -2.87
CA ALA A 42 4.85 8.56 -3.91
C ALA A 42 3.33 8.67 -3.76
N PRO A 43 2.76 9.90 -3.75
CA PRO A 43 1.33 10.07 -3.54
C PRO A 43 0.50 9.69 -4.77
N ALA A 44 1.13 9.25 -5.86
CA ALA A 44 0.49 9.01 -7.15
C ALA A 44 -0.66 7.99 -7.09
N LEU A 45 -0.55 6.94 -6.27
CA LEU A 45 -1.62 5.96 -6.10
C LEU A 45 -2.84 6.59 -5.39
N PHE A 46 -2.57 7.35 -4.32
CA PHE A 46 -3.59 8.06 -3.58
C PHE A 46 -4.25 9.16 -4.42
N GLU A 47 -3.48 9.92 -5.18
CA GLU A 47 -4.00 10.96 -6.08
C GLU A 47 -4.91 10.37 -7.16
N ARG A 48 -4.53 9.24 -7.76
CA ARG A 48 -5.39 8.53 -8.73
C ARG A 48 -6.69 8.06 -8.08
N TRP A 49 -6.60 7.40 -6.92
CA TRP A 49 -7.79 6.95 -6.19
C TRP A 49 -8.68 8.13 -5.77
N ARG A 50 -8.08 9.21 -5.28
CA ARG A 50 -8.77 10.44 -4.88
C ARG A 50 -9.51 11.08 -6.05
N GLN A 51 -8.89 11.15 -7.22
CA GLN A 51 -9.53 11.68 -8.43
C GLN A 51 -10.67 10.81 -8.95
N MET A 52 -10.69 9.51 -8.62
CA MET A 52 -11.80 8.61 -8.93
C MET A 52 -12.99 8.76 -7.98
N GLN A 53 -12.81 9.39 -6.82
CA GLN A 53 -13.91 9.65 -5.90
C GLN A 53 -14.83 10.74 -6.44
N PRO A 54 -16.14 10.65 -6.19
CA PRO A 54 -17.10 11.68 -6.63
C PRO A 54 -16.81 13.06 -6.02
N GLU A 55 -16.22 13.12 -4.83
CA GLU A 55 -15.86 14.37 -4.15
C GLU A 55 -14.38 14.35 -3.70
N PRO A 56 -13.43 14.66 -4.59
CA PRO A 56 -12.00 14.61 -4.29
C PRO A 56 -11.57 15.64 -3.23
N ASP A 57 -12.26 16.77 -3.09
CA ASP A 57 -11.93 17.79 -2.09
C ASP A 57 -12.35 17.39 -0.66
N GLU A 58 -13.34 16.51 -0.49
CA GLU A 58 -13.71 15.94 0.81
C GLU A 58 -12.74 14.85 1.28
N VAL A 59 -11.95 14.28 0.37
CA VAL A 59 -10.94 13.29 0.71
C VAL A 59 -9.83 13.95 1.53
N ASN A 60 -9.65 13.49 2.76
CA ASN A 60 -8.64 14.01 3.67
C ASN A 60 -7.23 13.86 3.06
N PRO A 61 -6.47 14.96 2.83
CA PRO A 61 -5.12 14.89 2.29
C PRO A 61 -4.14 14.15 3.21
N ALA A 62 -4.46 14.02 4.50
CA ALA A 62 -3.68 13.20 5.43
C ALA A 62 -3.69 11.71 5.08
N LEU A 63 -4.72 11.21 4.37
CA LEU A 63 -4.75 9.83 3.86
C LEU A 63 -3.75 9.61 2.71
N GLY A 64 -3.31 10.69 2.06
CA GLY A 64 -2.27 10.69 1.02
C GLY A 64 -0.89 11.05 1.53
N ALA A 65 -0.70 11.08 2.85
CA ALA A 65 0.60 11.33 3.44
C ALA A 65 1.58 10.26 2.96
N THR A 66 2.75 10.71 2.49
CA THR A 66 3.80 9.85 1.97
C THR A 66 5.02 9.95 2.83
N ASP A 67 5.78 8.88 2.87
CA ASP A 67 6.96 8.78 3.71
C ASP A 67 8.14 8.27 2.88
N ALA A 68 9.09 9.16 2.62
CA ALA A 68 10.26 8.85 1.80
C ALA A 68 11.16 7.79 2.44
N ASP A 69 11.13 7.66 3.77
CA ASP A 69 11.86 6.64 4.53
C ASP A 69 11.05 5.33 4.69
N ALA A 70 9.83 5.27 4.16
CA ALA A 70 9.00 4.08 4.25
C ALA A 70 9.75 2.89 3.65
N THR A 71 9.76 1.79 4.40
CA THR A 71 10.37 0.53 4.00
C THR A 71 9.32 -0.56 4.10
N VAL A 72 9.26 -1.40 3.07
CA VAL A 72 8.36 -2.55 3.04
C VAL A 72 9.19 -3.80 2.81
N ALA A 73 8.99 -4.80 3.66
CA ALA A 73 9.61 -6.11 3.52
C ALA A 73 8.52 -7.15 3.26
N GLY A 74 8.58 -7.79 2.10
CA GLY A 74 7.66 -8.87 1.74
C GLY A 74 8.30 -10.22 1.97
N SER A 75 7.56 -11.12 2.62
CA SER A 75 7.95 -12.51 2.84
C SER A 75 6.84 -13.44 2.35
N GLN A 76 7.14 -14.28 1.37
CA GLN A 76 6.21 -15.33 0.94
C GLN A 76 6.27 -16.49 1.94
N ARG A 77 5.11 -16.89 2.47
CA ARG A 77 4.94 -18.00 3.41
C ARG A 77 3.87 -18.94 2.88
N ASP A 78 4.32 -19.98 2.19
CA ASP A 78 3.45 -20.98 1.56
C ASP A 78 2.47 -20.31 0.58
N LEU A 79 1.16 -20.35 0.88
CA LEU A 79 0.10 -19.76 0.07
C LEU A 79 -0.20 -18.29 0.41
N ARG A 80 0.42 -17.74 1.45
CA ARG A 80 0.19 -16.37 1.92
C ARG A 80 1.41 -15.49 1.73
N ILE A 81 1.18 -14.20 1.52
CA ILE A 81 2.23 -13.18 1.52
C ILE A 81 2.11 -12.40 2.82
N ASP A 82 3.22 -12.20 3.51
CA ASP A 82 3.29 -11.33 4.67
C ASP A 82 4.10 -10.09 4.31
N LEU A 83 3.55 -8.92 4.59
CA LEU A 83 4.17 -7.63 4.29
C LEU A 83 4.37 -6.89 5.59
N ASP A 84 5.62 -6.56 5.87
CA ASP A 84 6.00 -5.73 6.99
C ASP A 84 6.28 -4.32 6.49
N ILE A 85 5.42 -3.38 6.85
CA ILE A 85 5.52 -1.99 6.44
C ILE A 85 6.01 -1.20 7.65
N ARG A 86 7.12 -0.52 7.47
CA ARG A 86 7.67 0.40 8.46
C ARG A 86 7.61 1.80 7.90
N THR A 87 6.84 2.67 8.55
CA THR A 87 6.63 4.04 8.12
C THR A 87 6.47 4.95 9.32
N VAL A 88 6.86 6.22 9.21
CA VAL A 88 6.56 7.21 10.25
C VAL A 88 5.18 7.83 10.09
N LEU A 89 4.41 7.41 9.07
CA LEU A 89 3.03 7.84 8.89
C LEU A 89 2.18 7.42 10.08
N PRO A 90 1.38 8.34 10.66
CA PRO A 90 0.40 7.98 11.66
C PRO A 90 -0.69 7.15 10.97
N GLY A 91 -0.86 5.90 11.41
CA GLY A 91 -2.11 5.20 11.16
C GLY A 91 -3.14 5.83 12.08
N ASP A 92 -3.95 6.74 11.57
CA ASP A 92 -5.07 7.28 12.33
C ASP A 92 -6.03 6.12 12.63
N ASN A 93 -6.30 5.90 13.92
CA ASN A 93 -7.11 4.79 14.43
C ASN A 93 -8.59 5.13 14.48
#